data_AF-R5KRK5-F1
#
_entry.id   AF-R5KRK5-F1
#
_cell.length_a   1.000
_cell.length_b   1.000
_cell.length_c   1.000
_cell.angle_alpha   90.00
_cell.angle_beta   90.00
_cell.angle_gamma   90.00
#
_symmetry.space_group_name_H-M   'P 1'
#
loop_
_entity.id
_entity.type
_entity.pdbx_description
1 polymer ?
#
loop_
_entity_poly.entity_id
_entity_poly.type
_entity_poly.pdbx_seq_one_letter_code
_entity_poly.pdbx_strand_id
1 'polypeptide(L)' 'MRYQRLLEQVAKENNTTPEKIENEMGKALKIAGYDIEPEIFIALASSKVKKTIYRN' A
#
# COMPACT_ATOMS: atom_id res chain seq x y z
N MET A 1 6.83 6.93 4.43
CA MET A 1 6.31 7.30 3.10
C MET A 1 4.94 7.93 3.31
N ARG A 2 4.58 8.99 2.59
CA ARG A 2 3.19 9.49 2.60
C ARG A 2 2.37 8.52 1.75
N TYR A 3 1.33 7.91 2.32
CA TYR A 3 0.53 6.85 1.67
C TYR A 3 0.11 7.22 0.23
N GLN A 4 -0.34 8.45 0.01
CA GLN A 4 -0.64 8.98 -1.32
C GLN A 4 0.51 8.84 -2.35
N ARG A 5 1.76 9.10 -1.96
CA ARG A 5 2.92 8.98 -2.87
C ARG A 5 3.21 7.54 -3.25
N LEU A 6 2.93 6.59 -2.35
CA LEU A 6 3.04 5.17 -2.66
C LEU A 6 2.01 4.79 -3.73
N LEU A 7 0.75 5.22 -3.56
CA LEU A 7 -0.30 4.97 -4.55
C LEU A 7 0.04 5.59 -5.91
N GLU A 8 0.55 6.82 -5.94
CA GLU A 8 1.01 7.49 -7.17
C GLU A 8 2.12 6.71 -7.88
N GLN A 9 3.11 6.21 -7.13
CA GLN A 9 4.20 5.43 -7.69
C GLN A 9 3.69 4.12 -8.29
N VAL A 10 2.91 3.34 -7.54
CA VAL A 10 2.36 2.06 -8.01
C VAL A 10 1.43 2.27 -9.20
N ALA A 11 0.61 3.34 -9.17
CA ALA A 11 -0.28 3.69 -10.27
C ALA A 11 0.50 3.97 -11.56
N LYS A 12 1.62 4.71 -11.46
CA LYS A 12 2.50 4.98 -12.60
C LYS A 12 3.13 3.70 -13.17
N GLU A 13 3.65 2.83 -12.30
CA GLU A 13 4.27 1.55 -12.69
C GLU A 13 3.29 0.60 -13.39
N ASN A 14 2.00 0.70 -13.06
CA ASN A 14 0.93 -0.18 -13.56
C ASN A 14 -0.01 0.50 -14.57
N ASN A 15 0.35 1.69 -15.07
CA ASN A 15 -0.46 2.48 -16.00
C ASN A 15 -1.93 2.62 -15.58
N THR A 16 -2.15 3.00 -14.32
CA THR A 16 -3.47 3.14 -13.71
C THR A 16 -3.56 4.40 -12.83
N THR A 17 -4.60 4.53 -12.01
CA THR A 17 -4.80 5.67 -11.11
C THR A 17 -4.64 5.28 -9.63
N PRO A 18 -4.20 6.21 -8.76
CA PRO A 18 -4.11 5.98 -7.32
C PRO A 18 -5.43 5.46 -6.72
N GLU A 19 -6.55 6.06 -7.12
CA GLU A 19 -7.90 5.68 -6.68
C GLU A 19 -8.25 4.23 -7.05
N LYS A 20 -7.87 3.79 -8.25
CA LYS A 20 -8.11 2.41 -8.68
C LYS A 20 -7.25 1.42 -7.89
N ILE A 21 -6.00 1.75 -7.59
CA ILE A 21 -5.15 0.94 -6.72
C ILE A 21 -5.77 0.81 -5.33
N GLU A 22 -6.18 1.92 -4.74
CA GLU A 22 -6.78 1.94 -3.40
C GLU A 22 -8.08 1.12 -3.32
N ASN A 23 -8.96 1.27 -4.32
CA ASN A 23 -10.21 0.51 -4.40
C ASN A 23 -9.95 -1.00 -4.53
N GLU A 24 -9.03 -1.40 -5.42
CA GLU A 24 -8.69 -2.82 -5.59
C GLU A 24 -8.00 -3.40 -4.35
N MET A 25 -7.16 -2.63 -3.65
CA MET A 25 -6.61 -3.02 -2.35
C MET A 25 -7.71 -3.23 -1.31
N GLY A 26 -8.66 -2.30 -1.21
CA GLY A 26 -9.80 -2.43 -0.28
C GLY A 26 -10.64 -3.68 -0.57
N LYS A 27 -10.93 -3.95 -1.85
CA LYS A 27 -11.62 -5.20 -2.24
C LYS A 27 -10.83 -6.44 -1.87
N ALA A 28 -9.53 -6.46 -2.12
CA ALA A 28 -8.67 -7.59 -1.80
C ALA A 28 -8.61 -7.87 -0.30
N LEU A 29 -8.49 -6.83 0.53
CA LEU A 29 -8.51 -6.95 1.99
C LEU A 29 -9.85 -7.52 2.48
N LYS A 30 -10.98 -7.03 1.95
CA LYS A 30 -12.31 -7.54 2.28
C LYS A 30 -12.49 -9.01 1.87
N ILE A 31 -12.03 -9.39 0.68
CA ILE A 31 -12.05 -10.79 0.20
C ILE A 31 -11.22 -11.70 1.12
N ALA A 32 -10.09 -11.19 1.62
CA ALA A 32 -9.26 -11.89 2.59
C ALA A 32 -9.83 -11.90 4.02
N GLY A 33 -11.01 -11.31 4.24
CA GLY A 33 -11.69 -11.28 5.54
C GLY A 33 -11.18 -10.21 6.49
N TYR A 34 -10.41 -9.23 6.01
CA TYR A 34 -9.95 -8.11 6.81
C TYR A 34 -10.88 -6.91 6.69
N ASP A 35 -11.36 -6.42 7.84
CA ASP A 35 -12.06 -5.14 7.95
C ASP A 35 -11.05 -4.06 8.38
N ILE A 36 -10.20 -3.65 7.43
CA ILE A 36 -9.13 -2.69 7.67
C ILE A 36 -8.95 -1.78 6.45
N GLU A 37 -8.72 -0.50 6.71
CA GLU A 37 -8.41 0.46 5.65
C GLU A 37 -7.04 0.17 5.03
N PRO A 38 -6.90 0.29 3.70
CA PRO A 38 -5.64 0.09 3.00
C PRO A 38 -4.46 0.91 3.57
N GLU A 39 -4.69 2.16 3.99
CA GLU A 39 -3.64 3.00 4.59
C GLU A 39 -3.09 2.39 5.89
N ILE A 40 -3.98 1.92 6.77
CA ILE A 40 -3.60 1.29 8.04
C ILE A 40 -2.87 -0.03 7.78
N PHE A 41 -3.35 -0.82 6.82
CA PHE A 41 -2.67 -2.06 6.42
C PHE A 41 -1.23 -1.80 5.97
N ILE A 42 -1.01 -0.80 5.10
CA ILE A 42 0.32 -0.42 4.64
C ILE A 42 1.19 0.11 5.79
N ALA A 43 0.63 0.89 6.71
CA ALA A 43 1.35 1.37 7.88
C ALA A 43 1.79 0.21 8.79
N LEU A 44 0.92 -0.76 9.05
CA LEU A 44 1.23 -1.96 9.83
C LEU A 44 2.31 -2.80 9.14
N ALA A 45 2.15 -3.10 7.84
CA ALA A 45 3.16 -3.82 7.07
C ALA A 45 4.52 -3.11 7.12
N SER A 46 4.52 -1.79 6.89
CA SER A 46 5.73 -0.96 6.94
C SER A 46 6.40 -0.95 8.31
N SER A 47 5.62 -1.00 9.41
CA SER A 47 6.17 -1.04 10.77
C SER A 47 6.90 -2.35 11.09
N LYS A 48 6.53 -3.45 10.43
CA LYS A 48 7.12 -4.78 10.63
C LYS A 48 8.38 -4.98 9.78
N VAL A 49 8.49 -4.28 8.66
CA VAL A 49 9.70 -4.28 7.84
C VAL A 49 10.75 -3.43 8.54
N LYS A 50 11.76 -4.08 9.16
CA LYS A 50 12.93 -3.37 9.66
C LYS A 50 13.58 -2.62 8.50
N LYS A 51 13.97 -1.36 8.72
CA LYS A 51 14.76 -0.59 7.77
C LYS A 51 16.10 -1.29 7.58
N THR A 52 16.23 -2.14 6.57
CA THR A 52 17.52 -2.73 6.19
C THR A 52 18.32 -1.61 5.53
N ILE A 53 19.06 -0.85 6.34
CA ILE A 53 20.02 0.11 5.82
C ILE A 53 21.16 -0.73 5.24
N TYR A 54 21.13 -0.99 3.93
CA TYR A 54 22.33 -1.40 3.22
C TYR A 54 23.29 -0.21 3.26
N ARG A 55 24.20 -0.23 4.25
CA ARG A 55 25.40 0.62 4.23
C ARG A 55 26.32 -0.01 3.18
N ASN A 56 26.38 0.60 1.98
CA ASN A 56 27.53 0.44 1.10
C ASN A 56 28.76 1.08 1.74
#